data_AF-A0AAD7D0X3-F1
#
_entry.id   AF-A0AAD7D0X3-F1
#
_cell.length_a   1.000
_cell.length_b   1.000
_cell.length_c   1.000
_cell.angle_alpha   90.00
_cell.angle_beta   90.00
_cell.angle_gamma   90.00
#
_symmetry.space_group_name_H-M   'P 1'
#
loop_
_entity.id
_entity.type
_entity.pdbx_description
1 polymer ?
#
loop_
_entity_poly.entity_id
_entity_poly.type
_entity_poly.pdbx_seq_one_letter_code
_entity_poly.pdbx_strand_id
1 'polypeptide(L)'
;MSIFSFQAPFFPDRDPCFGDPSNSSSLCEVPTPSMIMFLNISTAQSYVEAYCLNPPVDSCAFGYCPNPDVASPAVRISTYFTTVVSAILVLYSPEDVASSFFAQLLNIYSLIIAAIISIAHRNLTKPHTVVALGLAASPLSAYLIIYVIRSIFGNQTRLDAVFGRGNWLNRSAVLALLPIWFSVLVFSVLPTGAWHFQQTACDDLVGNGLIIRVFFQPFILLFEEFPATGAVILGIFVVIWMTAIYLQRGDIWKKRNNKLPWRRIWRKVVEAYPFLQFFTVVLIPHALWILNIEVGIGILLTRETLTATYGQLLALFMTVPPLIQLCLLLPQVPRWFIDLTWVRLLTCRRDKPLRYRRRLREASESTMSLRGDFPRTNTDSYMYKAGASSQSTLYAPAADVYPIPLQPIPAP
;
A
#
# COMPACT_ATOMS: atom_id res chain seq x y z
N MET A 1 18.77 -31.61 20.85
CA MET A 1 19.81 -32.35 20.11
C MET A 1 20.95 -31.37 19.90
N SER A 2 22.11 -31.63 20.47
CA SER A 2 23.15 -30.60 20.69
C SER A 2 24.31 -30.79 19.74
N ILE A 3 24.60 -29.80 18.90
CA ILE A 3 25.80 -29.75 18.06
C ILE A 3 26.73 -28.71 18.68
N PHE A 4 27.98 -29.11 18.94
CA PHE A 4 29.03 -28.21 19.43
C PHE A 4 29.51 -27.31 18.29
N SER A 5 29.30 -26.00 18.41
CA SER A 5 30.09 -24.99 17.70
C SER A 5 31.34 -24.70 18.54
N PHE A 6 32.45 -25.38 18.24
CA PHE A 6 33.69 -25.21 19.02
C PHE A 6 34.43 -23.92 18.63
N GLN A 7 35.13 -23.33 19.60
CA GLN A 7 35.81 -22.04 19.45
C GLN A 7 37.08 -22.15 18.59
N ALA A 8 37.29 -21.18 17.70
CA ALA A 8 38.58 -20.82 17.14
C ALA A 8 38.95 -19.40 17.60
N PRO A 9 40.24 -19.06 17.79
CA PRO A 9 40.65 -17.85 18.50
C PRO A 9 40.56 -16.55 17.68
N PHE A 10 40.67 -15.42 18.40
CA PHE A 10 40.55 -14.02 17.99
C PHE A 10 39.10 -13.53 17.74
N PHE A 11 38.66 -12.38 18.29
CA PHE A 11 39.35 -11.47 19.22
C PHE A 11 39.57 -12.13 20.62
N PRO A 12 40.42 -11.62 21.55
CA PRO A 12 40.95 -10.25 21.68
C PRO A 12 41.74 -9.77 20.46
N ASP A 13 41.59 -8.47 20.20
CA ASP A 13 41.87 -7.68 18.98
C ASP A 13 41.10 -8.26 17.61
N ARG A 14 39.15 -7.70 16.45
CA ARG A 14 38.19 -6.59 16.01
C ARG A 14 37.45 -5.69 17.01
N ASP A 15 37.68 -4.40 16.83
CA ASP A 15 36.72 -3.27 16.79
C ASP A 15 37.38 -2.20 15.89
N PRO A 16 36.66 -1.68 14.88
CA PRO A 16 36.05 -0.37 15.05
C PRO A 16 34.63 -0.36 14.45
N CYS A 17 33.63 -0.29 15.33
CA CYS A 17 32.20 -0.39 15.05
C CYS A 17 31.78 -1.52 14.09
N PHE A 18 32.56 -2.60 14.04
CA PHE A 18 32.30 -3.85 13.29
C PHE A 18 31.99 -3.68 11.79
N GLY A 19 32.67 -2.75 11.14
CA GLY A 19 32.67 -2.64 9.68
C GLY A 19 33.58 -3.67 8.98
N ASP A 20 33.85 -3.54 7.68
CA ASP A 20 33.47 -2.42 6.83
C ASP A 20 33.58 -2.75 5.32
N PRO A 21 32.66 -2.25 4.48
CA PRO A 21 32.91 -1.98 3.07
C PRO A 21 32.86 -0.46 2.76
N SER A 22 33.82 0.31 3.31
CA SER A 22 34.09 1.74 3.06
C SER A 22 33.09 2.79 3.59
N ASN A 23 32.61 2.58 4.81
CA ASN A 23 32.41 3.59 5.86
C ASN A 23 31.63 4.89 5.53
N SER A 24 30.30 4.83 5.58
CA SER A 24 29.46 6.02 5.83
C SER A 24 29.40 6.35 7.33
N SER A 25 30.55 6.70 7.90
CA SER A 25 30.75 7.24 9.27
C SER A 25 30.12 6.47 10.44
N SER A 26 30.58 5.23 10.64
CA SER A 26 30.77 4.57 11.95
C SER A 26 29.84 4.95 13.15
N LEU A 27 28.78 4.17 13.41
CA LEU A 27 27.97 4.24 14.64
C LEU A 27 27.71 2.86 15.29
N CYS A 28 28.63 2.47 16.17
CA CYS A 28 28.28 1.73 17.40
C CYS A 28 28.00 2.77 18.51
N GLU A 29 27.20 2.43 19.53
CA GLU A 29 26.43 3.45 20.27
C GLU A 29 26.38 3.29 21.82
N VAL A 30 27.41 3.01 22.62
CA VAL A 30 28.83 2.63 22.47
C VAL A 30 29.14 1.81 23.74
N PRO A 31 29.49 0.51 23.67
CA PRO A 31 30.85 0.15 24.08
C PRO A 31 31.47 -1.06 23.35
N THR A 32 32.80 -1.16 23.40
CA THR A 32 33.60 -2.04 22.52
C THR A 32 34.81 -2.63 23.30
N PRO A 33 35.99 -3.01 22.73
CA PRO A 33 37.03 -3.82 23.34
C PRO A 33 37.40 -3.66 24.82
N SER A 34 37.60 -4.79 25.50
CA SER A 34 37.44 -6.19 25.01
C SER A 34 35.95 -6.65 25.00
N MET A 35 35.04 -5.77 24.59
CA MET A 35 33.57 -5.90 24.52
C MET A 35 33.00 -6.03 25.94
N ILE A 36 32.81 -4.86 26.54
CA ILE A 36 32.75 -4.64 28.00
C ILE A 36 34.11 -4.89 28.70
N MET A 37 35.14 -5.34 27.95
CA MET A 37 36.39 -5.98 28.40
C MET A 37 36.30 -7.47 28.79
N PHE A 38 35.17 -8.13 28.52
CA PHE A 38 34.60 -8.96 29.58
C PHE A 38 33.79 -10.16 29.09
N LEU A 39 32.58 -9.90 28.59
CA LEU A 39 31.36 -10.64 28.92
C LEU A 39 31.16 -11.09 30.41
N ASN A 40 32.11 -10.84 31.32
CA ASN A 40 31.97 -10.82 32.79
C ASN A 40 31.15 -9.60 33.31
N ILE A 41 30.15 -9.19 32.53
CA ILE A 41 29.11 -8.15 32.69
C ILE A 41 29.09 -7.42 34.07
N SER A 42 29.48 -6.13 34.10
CA SER A 42 29.36 -5.26 35.30
C SER A 42 28.04 -4.49 35.34
N THR A 43 27.78 -3.65 34.34
CA THR A 43 26.43 -3.34 33.85
C THR A 43 26.47 -3.45 32.35
N ALA A 44 26.14 -4.63 31.87
CA ALA A 44 26.19 -5.00 30.46
C ALA A 44 24.88 -5.70 30.02
N GLN A 45 23.78 -5.07 30.42
CA GLN A 45 22.40 -5.26 29.98
C GLN A 45 21.76 -4.05 29.25
N SER A 46 22.23 -2.81 29.14
CA SER A 46 23.49 -2.10 29.43
C SER A 46 24.75 -2.54 28.66
N TYR A 47 24.68 -3.67 27.96
CA TYR A 47 25.43 -3.97 26.72
C TYR A 47 24.41 -4.41 25.66
N VAL A 48 23.26 -3.74 25.72
CA VAL A 48 22.08 -3.99 24.91
C VAL A 48 21.48 -5.37 25.21
N GLU A 49 21.33 -5.74 26.49
CA GLU A 49 20.68 -6.94 27.12
C GLU A 49 21.50 -8.18 27.59
N ALA A 50 22.65 -8.62 27.08
CA ALA A 50 23.47 -8.10 25.99
C ALA A 50 22.97 -8.46 24.58
N TYR A 51 23.34 -7.63 23.61
CA TYR A 51 23.12 -7.80 22.16
C TYR A 51 21.67 -8.13 21.67
N CYS A 52 20.65 -7.93 22.50
CA CYS A 52 19.27 -8.40 22.37
C CYS A 52 19.16 -9.94 22.33
N LEU A 53 19.99 -10.54 23.19
CA LEU A 53 20.26 -11.95 23.50
C LEU A 53 19.86 -12.96 22.40
N ASN A 54 20.80 -13.41 21.55
CA ASN A 54 22.23 -13.07 21.57
C ASN A 54 22.92 -13.27 20.19
N PRO A 55 22.61 -12.44 19.16
CA PRO A 55 23.48 -12.30 17.99
C PRO A 55 24.92 -11.98 18.42
N PRO A 56 25.96 -12.37 17.64
CA PRO A 56 26.07 -11.97 16.24
C PRO A 56 26.44 -13.09 15.26
N VAL A 57 25.94 -12.95 14.01
CA VAL A 57 26.57 -13.44 12.78
C VAL A 57 26.24 -12.42 11.66
N ASP A 58 27.02 -11.37 11.39
CA ASP A 58 28.28 -10.94 12.02
C ASP A 58 28.30 -9.44 12.39
N SER A 59 27.14 -8.80 12.55
CA SER A 59 26.84 -7.77 13.57
C SER A 59 25.60 -6.93 13.23
N CYS A 60 24.85 -6.53 14.28
CA CYS A 60 23.82 -5.48 14.26
C CYS A 60 23.95 -4.54 15.49
N ALA A 61 25.20 -4.26 15.89
CA ALA A 61 25.57 -3.50 17.08
C ALA A 61 25.08 -2.03 17.03
N PHE A 62 24.02 -1.61 17.71
CA PHE A 62 23.30 -2.32 18.77
C PHE A 62 21.79 -2.01 18.78
N GLY A 63 21.02 -2.72 17.97
CA GLY A 63 19.55 -2.62 17.96
C GLY A 63 18.89 -3.78 17.21
N TYR A 64 17.69 -3.56 16.69
CA TYR A 64 17.01 -4.56 15.88
C TYR A 64 17.83 -4.89 14.61
N CYS A 65 18.01 -6.18 14.34
CA CYS A 65 18.58 -6.64 13.07
C CYS A 65 17.61 -6.30 11.92
N PRO A 66 18.07 -5.68 10.82
CA PRO A 66 17.19 -5.32 9.70
C PRO A 66 16.65 -6.58 9.03
N ASN A 67 15.34 -6.65 8.78
CA ASN A 67 14.73 -7.72 7.99
C ASN A 67 14.59 -7.27 6.52
N PRO A 68 15.47 -7.76 5.62
CA PRO A 68 15.56 -7.24 4.27
C PRO A 68 14.34 -7.55 3.40
N ASP A 69 13.58 -8.60 3.73
CA ASP A 69 12.44 -9.05 2.92
C ASP A 69 11.11 -8.35 3.30
N VAL A 70 11.01 -7.77 4.50
CA VAL A 70 9.73 -7.26 5.05
C VAL A 70 9.70 -5.73 5.27
N ALA A 71 10.77 -5.10 5.76
CA ALA A 71 10.76 -3.67 6.13
C ALA A 71 11.80 -2.80 5.40
N SER A 72 12.59 -3.40 4.51
CA SER A 72 13.73 -2.74 3.86
C SER A 72 13.36 -1.54 2.99
N PRO A 73 14.29 -0.58 2.78
CA PRO A 73 14.02 0.62 1.98
C PRO A 73 13.45 0.31 0.59
N ALA A 74 13.91 -0.76 -0.09
CA ALA A 74 13.38 -1.15 -1.39
C ALA A 74 11.93 -1.69 -1.33
N VAL A 75 11.58 -2.48 -0.31
CA VAL A 75 10.20 -2.96 -0.09
C VAL A 75 9.27 -1.79 0.25
N ARG A 76 9.73 -0.83 1.05
CA ARG A 76 8.99 0.39 1.40
C ARG A 76 8.74 1.28 0.19
N ILE A 77 9.80 1.68 -0.52
CA ILE A 77 9.72 2.50 -1.74
C ILE A 77 8.83 1.82 -2.80
N SER A 78 8.98 0.50 -2.98
CA SER A 78 8.09 -0.29 -3.86
C SER A 78 6.62 -0.18 -3.45
N THR A 79 6.32 -0.35 -2.17
CA THR A 79 4.96 -0.30 -1.65
C THR A 79 4.37 1.11 -1.74
N TYR A 80 5.15 2.16 -1.46
CA TYR A 80 4.72 3.56 -1.62
C TYR A 80 4.40 3.88 -3.07
N PHE A 81 5.27 3.49 -4.00
CA PHE A 81 5.05 3.72 -5.42
C PHE A 81 3.82 2.95 -5.91
N THR A 82 3.73 1.65 -5.60
CA THR A 82 2.64 0.76 -6.00
C THR A 82 1.28 1.21 -5.46
N THR A 83 1.21 1.65 -4.19
CA THR A 83 -0.03 2.15 -3.58
C THR A 83 -0.47 3.49 -4.16
N VAL A 84 0.44 4.46 -4.30
CA VAL A 84 0.12 5.78 -4.89
C VAL A 84 -0.31 5.64 -6.35
N VAL A 85 0.40 4.83 -7.15
CA VAL A 85 0.06 4.61 -8.56
C VAL A 85 -1.24 3.83 -8.71
N SER A 86 -1.47 2.80 -7.90
CA SER A 86 -2.75 2.09 -7.89
C SER A 86 -3.91 3.00 -7.45
N ALA A 87 -3.69 3.94 -6.53
CA ALA A 87 -4.68 4.93 -6.15
C ALA A 87 -4.97 5.96 -7.26
N ILE A 88 -3.97 6.32 -8.08
CA ILE A 88 -4.15 7.11 -9.31
C ILE A 88 -4.97 6.31 -10.32
N LEU A 89 -4.62 5.05 -10.60
CA LEU A 89 -5.34 4.17 -11.53
C LEU A 89 -6.82 4.02 -11.13
N VAL A 90 -7.09 3.70 -9.87
CA VAL A 90 -8.43 3.57 -9.27
C VAL A 90 -9.26 4.88 -9.38
N LEU A 91 -8.62 6.05 -9.43
CA LEU A 91 -9.31 7.34 -9.62
C LEU A 91 -9.46 7.76 -11.09
N TYR A 92 -8.54 7.41 -11.98
CA TYR A 92 -8.47 8.01 -13.32
C TYR A 92 -8.77 7.04 -14.47
N SER A 93 -8.37 5.76 -14.40
CA SER A 93 -8.72 4.76 -15.41
C SER A 93 -9.70 3.72 -14.84
N PRO A 94 -11.03 3.95 -14.96
CA PRO A 94 -12.05 3.04 -14.43
C PRO A 94 -12.08 1.66 -15.13
N GLU A 95 -11.44 1.55 -16.29
CA GLU A 95 -11.42 0.34 -17.13
C GLU A 95 -10.29 -0.61 -16.67
N ASP A 96 -9.10 -0.08 -16.33
CA ASP A 96 -7.96 -0.89 -15.86
C ASP A 96 -8.07 -1.35 -14.39
N VAL A 97 -9.01 -0.80 -13.62
CA VAL A 97 -9.09 -0.93 -12.15
C VAL A 97 -9.05 -2.38 -11.67
N ALA A 98 -9.63 -3.33 -12.42
CA ALA A 98 -9.61 -4.72 -12.02
C ALA A 98 -8.17 -5.28 -11.93
N SER A 99 -7.29 -4.91 -12.86
CA SER A 99 -5.89 -5.37 -12.85
C SER A 99 -5.11 -4.78 -11.67
N SER A 100 -5.16 -3.45 -11.49
CA SER A 100 -4.52 -2.74 -10.39
C SER A 100 -5.07 -3.16 -9.03
N PHE A 101 -6.38 -3.43 -8.92
CA PHE A 101 -7.00 -3.97 -7.72
C PHE A 101 -6.42 -5.33 -7.32
N PHE A 102 -6.35 -6.29 -8.24
CA PHE A 102 -5.81 -7.61 -7.91
C PHE A 102 -4.31 -7.55 -7.62
N ALA A 103 -3.54 -6.73 -8.35
CA ALA A 103 -2.12 -6.51 -8.06
C ALA A 103 -1.91 -5.92 -6.65
N GLN A 104 -2.67 -4.88 -6.28
CA GLN A 104 -2.61 -4.29 -4.94
C GLN A 104 -3.06 -5.27 -3.85
N LEU A 105 -4.11 -6.05 -4.09
CA LEU A 105 -4.64 -7.03 -3.13
C LEU A 105 -3.62 -8.16 -2.90
N LEU A 106 -3.00 -8.67 -3.97
CA LEU A 106 -1.90 -9.64 -3.89
C LEU A 106 -0.68 -9.08 -3.17
N ASN A 107 -0.30 -7.82 -3.41
CA ASN A 107 0.81 -7.18 -2.71
C ASN A 107 0.55 -7.11 -1.19
N ILE A 108 -0.64 -6.64 -0.77
CA ILE A 108 -1.01 -6.57 0.66
C ILE A 108 -1.04 -7.96 1.29
N TYR A 109 -1.63 -8.96 0.62
CA TYR A 109 -1.67 -10.33 1.14
C TYR A 109 -0.28 -10.96 1.21
N SER A 110 0.56 -10.77 0.19
CA SER A 110 1.95 -11.24 0.17
C SER A 110 2.72 -10.70 1.38
N LEU A 111 2.61 -9.39 1.63
CA LEU A 111 3.30 -8.71 2.73
C LEU A 111 2.80 -9.20 4.11
N ILE A 112 1.49 -9.36 4.29
CA ILE A 112 0.92 -9.93 5.54
C ILE A 112 1.30 -11.39 5.74
N ILE A 113 1.27 -12.21 4.68
CA ILE A 113 1.63 -13.63 4.74
C ILE A 113 3.14 -13.79 5.01
N ALA A 114 3.99 -12.98 4.39
CA ALA A 114 5.42 -12.94 4.67
C ALA A 114 5.70 -12.54 6.13
N ALA A 115 4.96 -11.57 6.67
CA ALA A 115 5.06 -11.22 8.09
C ALA A 115 4.64 -12.39 9.01
N ILE A 116 3.49 -13.04 8.74
CA ILE A 116 3.01 -14.21 9.50
C ILE A 116 4.02 -15.37 9.45
N ILE A 117 4.60 -15.65 8.28
CA ILE A 117 5.61 -16.70 8.09
C ILE A 117 6.91 -16.33 8.84
N SER A 118 7.36 -15.08 8.75
CA SER A 118 8.57 -14.63 9.45
C SER A 118 8.40 -14.64 10.98
N ILE A 119 7.19 -14.35 11.50
CA ILE A 119 6.84 -14.52 12.91
C ILE A 119 6.85 -16.01 13.29
N ALA A 120 6.23 -16.88 12.49
CA ALA A 120 6.22 -18.33 12.75
C ALA A 120 7.64 -18.93 12.79
N HIS A 121 8.56 -18.42 11.97
CA HIS A 121 9.98 -18.80 11.98
C HIS A 121 10.84 -18.05 13.02
N ARG A 122 10.29 -17.07 13.76
CA ARG A 122 11.02 -16.20 14.70
C ARG A 122 12.15 -15.37 14.05
N ASN A 123 11.95 -14.98 12.79
CA ASN A 123 12.86 -14.15 11.98
C ASN A 123 12.36 -12.69 11.85
N LEU A 124 11.40 -12.27 12.67
CA LEU A 124 10.81 -10.93 12.66
C LEU A 124 10.73 -10.38 14.09
N THR A 125 11.14 -9.12 14.26
CA THR A 125 11.00 -8.37 15.52
C THR A 125 9.67 -7.60 15.52
N LYS A 126 9.21 -7.09 16.69
CA LYS A 126 7.95 -6.32 16.74
C LYS A 126 7.95 -5.06 15.84
N PRO A 127 8.97 -4.18 15.78
CA PRO A 127 8.92 -3.02 14.88
C PRO A 127 8.84 -3.39 13.40
N HIS A 128 9.56 -4.43 12.95
CA HIS A 128 9.42 -4.92 11.57
C HIS A 128 7.99 -5.38 11.27
N THR A 129 7.34 -6.03 12.24
CA THR A 129 5.93 -6.44 12.14
C THR A 129 4.98 -5.24 12.09
N VAL A 130 5.21 -4.22 12.93
CA VAL A 130 4.38 -3.01 12.97
C VAL A 130 4.57 -2.16 11.70
N VAL A 131 5.79 -2.09 11.16
CA VAL A 131 6.08 -1.49 9.84
C VAL A 131 5.36 -2.27 8.73
N ALA A 132 5.42 -3.60 8.74
CA ALA A 132 4.70 -4.42 7.77
C ALA A 132 3.18 -4.17 7.81
N LEU A 133 2.60 -4.10 9.01
CA LEU A 133 1.19 -3.74 9.20
C LEU A 133 0.90 -2.29 8.76
N GLY A 134 1.82 -1.35 8.97
CA GLY A 134 1.73 0.02 8.45
C GLY A 134 1.69 0.06 6.92
N LEU A 135 2.57 -0.70 6.27
CA LEU A 135 2.64 -0.84 4.81
C LEU A 135 1.35 -1.48 4.24
N ALA A 136 0.82 -2.51 4.91
CA ALA A 136 -0.46 -3.11 4.56
C ALA A 136 -1.66 -2.15 4.79
N ALA A 137 -1.60 -1.30 5.81
CA ALA A 137 -2.63 -0.31 6.19
C ALA A 137 -2.60 0.97 5.32
N SER A 138 -2.19 0.87 4.05
CA SER A 138 -2.17 2.01 3.13
C SER A 138 -3.53 2.74 3.02
N PRO A 139 -3.54 4.05 2.71
CA PRO A 139 -4.80 4.78 2.47
C PRO A 139 -5.63 4.17 1.34
N LEU A 140 -4.98 3.53 0.35
CA LEU A 140 -5.66 2.75 -0.69
C LEU A 140 -6.37 1.51 -0.12
N SER A 141 -5.75 0.78 0.81
CA SER A 141 -6.38 -0.36 1.53
C SER A 141 -7.67 0.10 2.23
N ALA A 142 -7.59 1.21 2.99
CA ALA A 142 -8.75 1.80 3.66
C ALA A 142 -9.83 2.28 2.67
N TYR A 143 -9.43 2.87 1.54
CA TYR A 143 -10.34 3.29 0.47
C TYR A 143 -11.09 2.09 -0.14
N LEU A 144 -10.40 0.98 -0.43
CA LEU A 144 -11.03 -0.24 -0.96
C LEU A 144 -12.04 -0.83 0.02
N ILE A 145 -11.71 -0.89 1.32
CA ILE A 145 -12.62 -1.31 2.40
C ILE A 145 -13.90 -0.44 2.42
N ILE A 146 -13.74 0.89 2.39
CA ILE A 146 -14.87 1.83 2.36
C ILE A 146 -15.74 1.61 1.10
N TYR A 147 -15.15 1.29 -0.04
CA TYR A 147 -15.90 1.01 -1.27
C TYR A 147 -16.65 -0.32 -1.23
N VAL A 148 -16.09 -1.37 -0.63
CA VAL A 148 -16.80 -2.64 -0.42
C VAL A 148 -17.99 -2.47 0.52
N ILE A 149 -17.80 -1.77 1.65
CA ILE A 149 -18.89 -1.45 2.58
C ILE A 149 -20.03 -0.70 1.86
N ARG A 150 -19.70 0.29 1.03
CA ARG A 150 -20.70 1.05 0.24
C ARG A 150 -21.41 0.22 -0.83
N SER A 151 -20.69 -0.72 -1.45
CA SER A 151 -21.23 -1.67 -2.44
C SER A 151 -22.18 -2.70 -1.80
N ILE A 152 -21.89 -3.14 -0.57
CA ILE A 152 -22.80 -3.96 0.24
C ILE A 152 -24.09 -3.20 0.55
N PHE A 153 -24.01 -1.91 0.90
CA PHE A 153 -25.18 -1.03 1.01
C PHE A 153 -25.82 -0.63 -0.34
N GLY A 154 -25.55 -1.36 -1.43
CA GLY A 154 -26.24 -1.20 -2.72
C GLY A 154 -26.05 0.13 -3.43
N ASN A 155 -25.11 0.98 -2.98
CA ASN A 155 -24.80 2.23 -3.67
C ASN A 155 -23.94 1.90 -4.89
N GLN A 156 -24.33 2.34 -6.08
CA GLN A 156 -23.46 2.27 -7.26
C GLN A 156 -22.15 3.04 -7.01
N THR A 157 -21.03 2.47 -7.45
CA THR A 157 -19.68 2.98 -7.24
C THR A 157 -18.86 3.00 -8.53
N ARG A 158 -17.75 3.74 -8.54
CA ARG A 158 -16.79 3.70 -9.67
C ARG A 158 -16.04 2.36 -9.77
N LEU A 159 -16.12 1.52 -8.74
CA LEU A 159 -15.52 0.18 -8.64
C LEU A 159 -16.54 -0.93 -8.93
N ASP A 160 -17.71 -0.63 -9.51
CA ASP A 160 -18.76 -1.63 -9.77
C ASP A 160 -18.34 -2.73 -10.78
N ALA A 161 -17.26 -2.53 -11.55
CA ALA A 161 -16.61 -3.60 -12.31
C ALA A 161 -15.95 -4.66 -11.41
N VAL A 162 -15.37 -4.23 -10.28
CA VAL A 162 -14.66 -5.10 -9.33
C VAL A 162 -15.60 -5.63 -8.24
N PHE A 163 -16.44 -4.74 -7.66
CA PHE A 163 -17.35 -5.05 -6.55
C PHE A 163 -18.82 -5.14 -6.98
N GLY A 164 -19.09 -5.41 -8.26
CA GLY A 164 -20.44 -5.51 -8.82
C GLY A 164 -21.31 -6.62 -8.19
N ARG A 165 -22.57 -6.70 -8.62
CA ARG A 165 -23.47 -7.79 -8.24
C ARG A 165 -22.89 -9.10 -8.77
N GLY A 166 -22.75 -10.11 -7.91
CA GLY A 166 -22.11 -11.40 -8.23
C GLY A 166 -20.68 -11.54 -7.68
N ASN A 167 -19.92 -10.45 -7.59
CA ASN A 167 -18.49 -10.48 -7.22
C ASN A 167 -18.27 -10.58 -5.69
N TRP A 168 -18.91 -11.57 -5.05
CA TRP A 168 -18.87 -11.77 -3.60
C TRP A 168 -17.47 -12.14 -3.10
N LEU A 169 -16.69 -12.90 -3.88
CA LEU A 169 -15.30 -13.25 -3.56
C LEU A 169 -14.41 -12.01 -3.39
N ASN A 170 -14.44 -11.08 -4.34
CA ASN A 170 -13.64 -9.84 -4.30
C ASN A 170 -13.98 -8.99 -3.06
N ARG A 171 -15.28 -8.90 -2.72
CA ARG A 171 -15.75 -8.21 -1.51
C ARG A 171 -15.26 -8.92 -0.23
N SER A 172 -15.33 -10.25 -0.22
CA SER A 172 -14.95 -11.07 0.94
C SER A 172 -13.45 -11.04 1.19
N ALA A 173 -12.62 -11.06 0.15
CA ALA A 173 -11.17 -10.91 0.28
C ALA A 173 -10.77 -9.54 0.86
N VAL A 174 -11.35 -8.45 0.36
CA VAL A 174 -11.11 -7.10 0.92
C VAL A 174 -11.63 -6.95 2.36
N LEU A 175 -12.73 -7.62 2.71
CA LEU A 175 -13.22 -7.61 4.09
C LEU A 175 -12.42 -8.54 5.01
N ALA A 176 -11.89 -9.66 4.52
CA ALA A 176 -11.03 -10.57 5.28
C ALA A 176 -9.67 -9.95 5.62
N LEU A 177 -9.22 -8.96 4.83
CA LEU A 177 -8.04 -8.16 5.17
C LEU A 177 -8.16 -7.51 6.56
N LEU A 178 -9.34 -7.00 6.95
CA LEU A 178 -9.54 -6.35 8.25
C LEU A 178 -9.29 -7.27 9.46
N PRO A 179 -9.97 -8.41 9.63
CA PRO A 179 -9.74 -9.29 10.77
C PRO A 179 -8.36 -9.94 10.73
N ILE A 180 -7.78 -10.23 9.55
CA ILE A 180 -6.41 -10.77 9.46
C ILE A 180 -5.41 -9.71 9.93
N TRP A 181 -5.46 -8.49 9.40
CA TRP A 181 -4.60 -7.38 9.81
C TRP A 181 -4.74 -7.05 11.29
N PHE A 182 -5.99 -7.01 11.79
CA PHE A 182 -6.27 -6.76 13.21
C PHE A 182 -5.79 -7.91 14.11
N SER A 183 -5.87 -9.17 13.66
CA SER A 183 -5.35 -10.32 14.42
C SER A 183 -3.83 -10.26 14.54
N VAL A 184 -3.12 -9.95 13.46
CA VAL A 184 -1.65 -9.81 13.51
C VAL A 184 -1.26 -8.57 14.33
N LEU A 185 -2.00 -7.45 14.24
CA LEU A 185 -1.80 -6.29 15.11
C LEU A 185 -1.96 -6.66 16.59
N VAL A 186 -3.10 -7.27 16.97
CA VAL A 186 -3.37 -7.70 18.35
C VAL A 186 -2.29 -8.67 18.84
N PHE A 187 -1.86 -9.62 18.00
CA PHE A 187 -0.76 -10.52 18.32
C PHE A 187 0.58 -9.80 18.54
N SER A 188 0.83 -8.68 17.84
CA SER A 188 2.00 -7.81 18.09
C SER A 188 1.85 -6.90 19.32
N VAL A 189 0.62 -6.58 19.76
CA VAL A 189 0.36 -5.76 20.96
C VAL A 189 0.43 -6.61 22.24
N LEU A 190 -0.04 -7.86 22.18
CA LEU A 190 -0.23 -8.69 23.36
C LEU A 190 1.11 -9.00 24.08
N PRO A 191 1.20 -8.84 25.42
CA PRO A 191 2.39 -9.17 26.20
C PRO A 191 2.56 -10.69 26.42
N THR A 192 2.10 -11.52 25.49
CA THR A 192 2.26 -12.97 25.53
C THR A 192 3.73 -13.32 25.39
N GLY A 193 4.30 -13.91 26.45
CA GLY A 193 5.75 -13.96 26.67
C GLY A 193 6.56 -14.59 25.55
N ALA A 194 7.54 -13.83 25.04
CA ALA A 194 8.78 -14.18 24.33
C ALA A 194 8.82 -15.20 23.17
N TRP A 195 7.80 -16.02 22.93
CA TRP A 195 7.97 -17.30 22.20
C TRP A 195 7.84 -17.19 20.65
N HIS A 196 7.63 -15.99 20.09
CA HIS A 196 7.29 -15.81 18.67
C HIS A 196 7.99 -14.64 17.93
N PHE A 197 8.64 -13.71 18.63
CA PHE A 197 9.37 -12.61 17.99
C PHE A 197 10.87 -12.75 18.22
N GLN A 198 11.67 -12.25 17.28
CA GLN A 198 13.11 -12.12 17.43
C GLN A 198 13.45 -10.88 18.28
N GLN A 199 14.53 -10.94 19.07
CA GLN A 199 15.01 -9.82 19.91
C GLN A 199 13.90 -9.24 20.82
N THR A 200 13.26 -10.08 21.62
CA THR A 200 12.08 -9.69 22.43
C THR A 200 12.37 -8.79 23.62
N ALA A 201 13.60 -8.77 24.14
CA ALA A 201 13.99 -7.87 25.23
C ALA A 201 14.29 -6.44 24.71
N CYS A 202 14.79 -6.31 23.48
CA CYS A 202 14.93 -5.07 22.70
C CYS A 202 13.62 -4.24 22.66
N ASP A 203 12.46 -4.92 22.76
CA ASP A 203 11.14 -4.29 22.85
C ASP A 203 10.91 -3.50 24.15
N ASP A 204 11.54 -3.90 25.27
CA ASP A 204 11.40 -3.19 26.56
C ASP A 204 12.26 -1.91 26.58
N LEU A 205 13.45 -1.94 25.97
CA LEU A 205 14.32 -0.75 25.81
C LEU A 205 13.75 0.25 24.78
N VAL A 206 13.37 -0.22 23.60
CA VAL A 206 13.06 0.67 22.45
C VAL A 206 11.55 0.75 22.14
N GLY A 207 10.81 -0.32 22.44
CA GLY A 207 9.42 -0.51 22.03
C GLY A 207 8.35 0.14 22.92
N ASN A 208 8.73 0.88 23.97
CA ASN A 208 7.78 1.66 24.77
C ASN A 208 7.04 2.69 23.89
N GLY A 209 5.77 2.41 23.61
CA GLY A 209 4.92 3.20 22.69
C GLY A 209 5.10 2.90 21.20
N LEU A 210 5.71 1.77 20.79
CA LEU A 210 6.04 1.44 19.39
C LEU A 210 4.87 1.68 18.40
N ILE A 211 3.69 1.18 18.73
CA ILE A 211 2.48 1.31 17.90
C ILE A 211 2.03 2.77 17.81
N ILE A 212 2.12 3.52 18.92
CA ILE A 212 1.81 4.96 18.94
C ILE A 212 2.81 5.71 18.04
N ARG A 213 4.09 5.34 18.06
CA ARG A 213 5.12 5.93 17.20
C ARG A 213 4.85 5.63 15.72
N VAL A 214 4.76 4.37 15.29
CA VAL A 214 4.64 4.01 13.86
C VAL A 214 3.28 4.37 13.22
N PHE A 215 2.21 4.54 14.01
CA PHE A 215 0.90 4.94 13.49
C PHE A 215 0.52 6.40 13.76
N PHE A 216 1.14 7.10 14.72
CA PHE A 216 0.73 8.45 15.12
C PHE A 216 1.85 9.49 15.25
N GLN A 217 3.15 9.13 15.16
CA GLN A 217 4.25 10.08 15.41
C GLN A 217 4.25 11.34 14.53
N PRO A 218 3.89 11.35 13.23
CA PRO A 218 3.83 12.58 12.47
C PRO A 218 2.62 13.43 12.80
N PHE A 219 1.52 12.88 13.33
CA PHE A 219 0.44 13.72 13.85
C PHE A 219 0.92 14.44 15.11
N ILE A 220 1.64 13.72 15.99
CA ILE A 220 2.34 14.30 17.14
C ILE A 220 3.34 15.38 16.67
N LEU A 221 4.31 15.05 15.81
CA LEU A 221 5.31 16.01 15.32
C LEU A 221 4.74 17.18 14.51
N LEU A 222 3.66 17.00 13.74
CA LEU A 222 3.06 18.08 12.94
C LEU A 222 2.21 19.04 13.80
N PHE A 223 1.70 18.59 14.95
CA PHE A 223 0.87 19.41 15.84
C PHE A 223 1.56 19.84 17.15
N GLU A 224 2.64 19.18 17.57
CA GLU A 224 3.39 19.46 18.81
C GLU A 224 4.80 19.99 18.54
N GLU A 225 5.59 19.33 17.68
CA GLU A 225 7.00 19.71 17.40
C GLU A 225 7.12 20.84 16.37
N PHE A 226 6.34 20.77 15.29
CA PHE A 226 6.32 21.74 14.19
C PHE A 226 4.93 22.39 14.01
N PRO A 227 4.28 22.92 15.08
CA PRO A 227 2.90 23.38 15.04
C PRO A 227 2.68 24.52 14.04
N ALA A 228 3.69 25.38 13.83
CA ALA A 228 3.65 26.42 12.82
C ALA A 228 3.56 25.84 11.39
N THR A 229 4.37 24.83 11.07
CA THR A 229 4.36 24.14 9.77
C THR A 229 3.05 23.39 9.56
N GLY A 230 2.56 22.68 10.58
CA GLY A 230 1.25 22.02 10.55
C GLY A 230 0.10 22.99 10.34
N ALA A 231 0.08 24.10 11.08
CA ALA A 231 -0.93 25.15 10.95
C ALA A 231 -0.89 25.84 9.57
N VAL A 232 0.29 26.05 8.98
CA VAL A 232 0.42 26.60 7.61
C VAL A 232 -0.12 25.62 6.57
N ILE A 233 0.27 24.34 6.62
CA ILE A 233 -0.20 23.33 5.66
C ILE A 233 -1.73 23.15 5.77
N LEU A 234 -2.25 23.01 7.00
CA LEU A 234 -3.68 22.87 7.26
C LEU A 234 -4.44 24.15 6.90
N GLY A 235 -3.87 25.33 7.17
CA GLY A 235 -4.44 26.63 6.81
C GLY A 235 -4.58 26.80 5.30
N ILE A 236 -3.53 26.50 4.53
CA ILE A 236 -3.57 26.50 3.05
C ILE A 236 -4.66 25.55 2.54
N PHE A 237 -4.72 24.33 3.09
CA PHE A 237 -5.71 23.33 2.72
C PHE A 237 -7.16 23.79 3.03
N VAL A 238 -7.39 24.38 4.20
CA VAL A 238 -8.69 24.96 4.59
C VAL A 238 -9.07 26.13 3.69
N VAL A 239 -8.13 27.03 3.35
CA VAL A 239 -8.38 28.15 2.42
C VAL A 239 -8.77 27.64 1.03
N ILE A 240 -8.11 26.60 0.51
CA ILE A 240 -8.45 25.98 -0.78
C ILE A 240 -9.87 25.38 -0.71
N TRP A 241 -10.19 24.63 0.35
CA TRP A 241 -11.54 24.07 0.53
C TRP A 241 -12.62 25.14 0.67
N MET A 242 -12.42 26.15 1.50
CA MET A 242 -13.36 27.25 1.70
C MET A 242 -13.57 28.03 0.41
N THR A 243 -12.53 28.26 -0.38
CA THR A 243 -12.63 28.85 -1.73
C THR A 243 -13.47 27.98 -2.67
N ALA A 244 -13.21 26.67 -2.72
CA ALA A 244 -13.97 25.75 -3.56
C ALA A 244 -15.46 25.64 -3.15
N ILE A 245 -15.74 25.62 -1.84
CA ILE A 245 -17.10 25.64 -1.28
C ILE A 245 -17.81 26.97 -1.61
N TYR A 246 -17.12 28.10 -1.47
CA TYR A 246 -17.63 29.44 -1.75
C TYR A 246 -18.00 29.59 -3.23
N LEU A 247 -17.16 29.12 -4.15
CA LEU A 247 -17.45 29.14 -5.59
C LEU A 247 -18.66 28.24 -5.95
N GLN A 248 -18.83 27.11 -5.28
CA GLN A 248 -19.95 26.18 -5.51
C GLN A 248 -21.24 26.53 -4.74
N ARG A 249 -21.28 27.68 -4.03
CA ARG A 249 -22.36 27.98 -3.08
C ARG A 249 -23.77 27.98 -3.69
N GLY A 250 -23.91 28.40 -4.94
CA GLY A 250 -25.21 28.48 -5.64
C GLY A 250 -25.90 27.11 -5.83
N ASP A 251 -25.13 26.05 -6.06
CA ASP A 251 -25.67 24.69 -6.22
C ASP A 251 -25.71 23.90 -4.91
N ILE A 252 -24.82 24.20 -3.95
CA ILE A 252 -24.83 23.58 -2.61
C ILE A 252 -26.08 24.00 -1.82
N TRP A 253 -26.34 25.31 -1.69
CA TRP A 253 -27.39 25.88 -0.84
C TRP A 253 -28.76 26.06 -1.55
N LYS A 254 -29.03 25.28 -2.60
CA LYS A 254 -30.29 25.37 -3.35
C LYS A 254 -31.51 25.14 -2.44
N LYS A 255 -32.49 26.06 -2.55
CA LYS A 255 -33.31 26.64 -1.47
C LYS A 255 -34.34 25.75 -0.73
N ARG A 256 -34.14 24.42 -0.59
CA ARG A 256 -35.17 23.48 -0.08
C ARG A 256 -34.69 22.39 0.90
N ASN A 257 -33.61 22.58 1.65
CA ASN A 257 -33.28 21.69 2.79
C ASN A 257 -32.34 22.36 3.80
N ASN A 258 -32.74 22.42 5.07
CA ASN A 258 -32.04 23.19 6.12
C ASN A 258 -31.00 22.38 6.90
N LYS A 259 -30.90 21.05 6.70
CA LYS A 259 -29.91 20.21 7.38
C LYS A 259 -28.52 20.35 6.72
N LEU A 260 -27.47 20.54 7.52
CA LEU A 260 -26.06 20.65 7.10
C LEU A 260 -25.68 19.58 6.06
N PRO A 261 -25.53 19.94 4.77
CA PRO A 261 -25.58 18.94 3.71
C PRO A 261 -24.17 18.46 3.35
N TRP A 262 -23.38 17.99 4.33
CA TRP A 262 -21.98 17.57 4.14
C TRP A 262 -21.78 16.61 2.95
N ARG A 263 -22.64 15.59 2.80
CA ARG A 263 -22.63 14.64 1.65
C ARG A 263 -22.94 15.32 0.30
N ARG A 264 -23.55 16.51 0.28
CA ARG A 264 -23.77 17.35 -0.91
C ARG A 264 -22.59 18.30 -1.13
N ILE A 265 -22.07 18.94 -0.09
CA ILE A 265 -20.88 19.81 -0.13
C ILE A 265 -19.72 19.03 -0.72
N TRP A 266 -19.34 17.91 -0.08
CA TRP A 266 -18.30 17.00 -0.55
C TRP A 266 -18.53 16.61 -2.02
N ARG A 267 -19.72 16.11 -2.35
CA ARG A 267 -20.03 15.65 -3.70
C ARG A 267 -19.91 16.77 -4.74
N LYS A 268 -20.45 17.97 -4.47
CA LYS A 268 -20.42 19.08 -5.43
C LYS A 268 -19.04 19.68 -5.62
N VAL A 269 -18.27 19.80 -4.54
CA VAL A 269 -16.87 20.24 -4.60
C VAL A 269 -16.02 19.20 -5.35
N VAL A 270 -16.18 17.90 -5.07
CA VAL A 270 -15.47 16.82 -5.76
C VAL A 270 -15.87 16.69 -7.24
N GLU A 271 -17.16 16.78 -7.57
CA GLU A 271 -17.65 16.77 -8.96
C GLU A 271 -17.13 17.98 -9.77
N ALA A 272 -16.91 19.13 -9.14
CA ALA A 272 -16.42 20.34 -9.78
C ALA A 272 -14.88 20.45 -9.82
N TYR A 273 -14.19 19.89 -8.83
CA TYR A 273 -12.74 19.99 -8.65
C TYR A 273 -12.10 18.60 -8.44
N PRO A 274 -11.96 17.76 -9.49
CA PRO A 274 -11.35 16.43 -9.38
C PRO A 274 -9.93 16.44 -8.81
N PHE A 275 -9.16 17.51 -9.04
CA PHE A 275 -7.84 17.71 -8.44
C PHE A 275 -7.88 17.91 -6.93
N LEU A 276 -8.90 18.61 -6.42
CA LEU A 276 -9.11 18.72 -4.97
C LEU A 276 -9.48 17.35 -4.40
N GLN A 277 -10.29 16.54 -5.11
CA GLN A 277 -10.49 15.13 -4.72
C GLN A 277 -9.16 14.35 -4.69
N PHE A 278 -8.35 14.44 -5.74
CA PHE A 278 -7.07 13.72 -5.81
C PHE A 278 -6.13 14.11 -4.67
N PHE A 279 -5.96 15.40 -4.41
CA PHE A 279 -5.12 15.88 -3.30
C PHE A 279 -5.66 15.44 -1.93
N THR A 280 -6.97 15.50 -1.73
CA THR A 280 -7.61 15.24 -0.41
C THR A 280 -7.78 13.77 -0.08
N VAL A 281 -8.00 12.92 -1.08
CA VAL A 281 -8.31 11.49 -0.92
C VAL A 281 -7.08 10.60 -1.18
N VAL A 282 -6.16 11.04 -2.03
CA VAL A 282 -4.97 10.26 -2.39
C VAL A 282 -3.69 10.94 -1.95
N LEU A 283 -3.33 12.11 -2.48
CA LEU A 283 -1.98 12.63 -2.30
C LEU A 283 -1.64 12.95 -0.83
N ILE A 284 -2.49 13.71 -0.13
CA ILE A 284 -2.23 14.10 1.26
C ILE A 284 -2.30 12.87 2.20
N PRO A 285 -3.30 11.98 2.12
CA PRO A 285 -3.29 10.75 2.92
C PRO A 285 -2.07 9.86 2.68
N HIS A 286 -1.60 9.69 1.44
CA HIS A 286 -0.39 8.90 1.17
C HIS A 286 0.88 9.63 1.60
N ALA A 287 0.99 10.95 1.42
CA ALA A 287 2.14 11.71 1.89
C ALA A 287 2.29 11.66 3.42
N LEU A 288 1.18 11.83 4.16
CA LEU A 288 1.16 11.70 5.62
C LEU A 288 1.47 10.26 6.08
N TRP A 289 1.00 9.24 5.36
CA TRP A 289 1.26 7.84 5.66
C TRP A 289 2.72 7.41 5.35
N ILE A 290 3.30 7.87 4.24
CA ILE A 290 4.72 7.68 3.92
C ILE A 290 5.59 8.36 5.00
N LEU A 291 5.24 9.60 5.39
CA LEU A 291 5.91 10.31 6.48
C LEU A 291 5.78 9.56 7.81
N ASN A 292 4.66 8.87 8.06
CA ASN A 292 4.44 8.02 9.24
C ASN A 292 5.41 6.86 9.32
N ILE A 293 5.51 6.11 8.22
CA ILE A 293 6.36 4.93 8.18
C ILE A 293 7.84 5.36 8.16
N GLU A 294 8.25 6.32 7.33
CA GLU A 294 9.66 6.76 7.30
C GLU A 294 10.12 7.47 8.58
N VAL A 295 9.28 8.27 9.26
CA VAL A 295 9.69 8.88 10.54
C VAL A 295 9.64 7.87 11.68
N GLY A 296 8.63 6.98 11.72
CA GLY A 296 8.61 5.87 12.68
C GLY A 296 9.84 4.97 12.57
N ILE A 297 10.29 4.69 11.34
CA ILE A 297 11.52 3.94 11.04
C ILE A 297 12.77 4.77 11.34
N GLY A 298 12.80 6.05 11.00
CA GLY A 298 13.90 6.96 11.35
C GLY A 298 14.15 7.09 12.85
N ILE A 299 13.16 6.71 13.69
CA ILE A 299 13.27 6.68 15.15
C ILE A 299 13.56 5.27 15.69
N LEU A 300 13.02 4.20 15.07
CA LEU A 300 13.06 2.83 15.62
C LEU A 300 14.02 1.87 14.89
N LEU A 301 14.40 2.18 13.65
CA LEU A 301 15.08 1.31 12.70
C LEU A 301 16.08 2.15 11.84
N THR A 302 16.89 2.96 12.51
CA THR A 302 17.93 3.85 11.91
C THR A 302 18.96 3.15 11.03
N ARG A 303 19.02 1.81 11.10
CA ARG A 303 20.07 0.94 10.53
C ARG A 303 19.61 0.16 9.28
N GLU A 304 18.41 0.46 8.78
CA GLU A 304 17.85 -0.15 7.56
C GLU A 304 18.64 0.25 6.30
N THR A 305 19.42 -0.70 5.77
CA THR A 305 20.28 -0.53 4.59
C THR A 305 19.72 -1.26 3.37
N LEU A 306 19.87 -0.65 2.19
CA LEU A 306 19.44 -1.25 0.93
C LEU A 306 20.41 -2.37 0.55
N THR A 307 19.92 -3.60 0.57
CA THR A 307 20.72 -4.83 0.49
C THR A 307 20.13 -5.72 -0.61
N ALA A 308 20.93 -6.10 -1.61
CA ALA A 308 20.48 -6.76 -2.84
C ALA A 308 20.03 -8.23 -2.61
N THR A 309 18.90 -8.37 -1.93
CA THR A 309 18.26 -9.63 -1.54
C THR A 309 17.14 -10.00 -2.50
N TYR A 310 16.75 -11.28 -2.51
CA TYR A 310 15.70 -11.77 -3.40
C TYR A 310 14.35 -11.08 -3.13
N GLY A 311 13.97 -10.86 -1.87
CA GLY A 311 12.75 -10.12 -1.52
C GLY A 311 12.77 -8.66 -2.01
N GLN A 312 13.89 -7.95 -1.89
CA GLN A 312 14.01 -6.58 -2.40
C GLN A 312 13.94 -6.50 -3.91
N LEU A 313 14.61 -7.40 -4.63
CA LEU A 313 14.52 -7.48 -6.09
C LEU A 313 13.10 -7.82 -6.54
N LEU A 314 12.45 -8.80 -5.91
CA LEU A 314 11.06 -9.18 -6.20
C LEU A 314 10.10 -8.02 -5.92
N ALA A 315 10.25 -7.31 -4.80
CA ALA A 315 9.46 -6.13 -4.49
C ALA A 315 9.64 -5.02 -5.52
N LEU A 316 10.85 -4.77 -6.02
CA LEU A 316 11.09 -3.83 -7.11
C LEU A 316 10.41 -4.29 -8.42
N PHE A 317 10.48 -5.58 -8.78
CA PHE A 317 9.77 -6.11 -9.94
C PHE A 317 8.24 -5.98 -9.83
N MET A 318 7.66 -6.07 -8.62
CA MET A 318 6.23 -5.82 -8.40
C MET A 318 5.81 -4.37 -8.68
N THR A 319 6.73 -3.39 -8.70
CA THR A 319 6.43 -2.01 -9.13
C THR A 319 6.28 -1.85 -10.64
N VAL A 320 6.83 -2.79 -11.43
CA VAL A 320 6.97 -2.62 -12.88
C VAL A 320 5.62 -2.59 -13.61
N PRO A 321 4.63 -3.47 -13.33
CA PRO A 321 3.32 -3.37 -13.97
C PRO A 321 2.58 -2.06 -13.63
N PRO A 322 2.48 -1.60 -12.35
CA PRO A 322 1.99 -0.26 -12.03
C PRO A 322 2.75 0.87 -12.74
N LEU A 323 4.08 0.81 -12.79
CA LEU A 323 4.92 1.81 -13.48
C LEU A 323 4.59 1.90 -14.97
N ILE A 324 4.47 0.76 -15.65
CA ILE A 324 4.08 0.70 -17.08
C ILE A 324 2.67 1.28 -17.26
N GLN A 325 1.71 0.93 -16.41
CA GLN A 325 0.36 1.50 -16.45
C GLN A 325 0.36 3.03 -16.23
N LEU A 326 1.21 3.55 -15.33
CA LEU A 326 1.40 4.99 -15.14
C LEU A 326 2.01 5.65 -16.40
N CYS A 327 3.02 5.05 -17.01
CA CYS A 327 3.65 5.55 -18.24
C CYS A 327 2.66 5.58 -19.42
N LEU A 328 1.74 4.61 -19.52
CA LEU A 328 0.67 4.61 -20.52
C LEU A 328 -0.41 5.69 -20.24
N LEU A 329 -0.62 6.07 -18.98
CA LEU A 329 -1.48 7.19 -18.60
C LEU A 329 -0.80 8.56 -18.72
N LEU A 330 0.54 8.63 -18.71
CA LEU A 330 1.30 9.89 -18.71
C LEU A 330 0.92 10.85 -19.86
N PRO A 331 0.67 10.41 -21.12
CA PRO A 331 0.19 11.28 -22.20
C PRO A 331 -1.19 11.91 -21.94
N GLN A 332 -1.97 11.39 -20.99
CA GLN A 332 -3.27 11.94 -20.58
C GLN A 332 -3.14 12.97 -19.47
N VAL A 333 -2.09 12.91 -18.64
CA VAL A 333 -1.88 13.82 -17.50
C VAL A 333 -1.87 15.30 -17.91
N PRO A 334 -1.22 15.74 -19.00
CA PRO A 334 -1.33 17.12 -19.47
C PRO A 334 -2.76 17.55 -19.82
N ARG A 335 -3.60 16.63 -20.33
CA ARG A 335 -5.02 16.92 -20.62
C ARG A 335 -5.81 17.09 -19.33
N TRP A 336 -5.57 16.23 -18.33
CA TRP A 336 -6.17 16.38 -17.00
C TRP A 336 -5.74 17.68 -16.30
N PHE A 337 -4.49 18.12 -16.53
CA PHE A 337 -3.97 19.39 -16.01
C PHE A 337 -4.58 20.61 -16.72
N ILE A 338 -4.73 20.57 -18.04
CA ILE A 338 -5.43 21.62 -18.83
C ILE A 338 -6.91 21.69 -18.46
N ASP A 339 -7.52 20.55 -18.11
CA ASP A 339 -8.92 20.47 -17.69
C ASP A 339 -9.21 21.04 -16.28
N LEU A 340 -8.16 21.38 -15.50
CA LEU A 340 -8.31 22.00 -14.19
C LEU A 340 -9.01 23.35 -14.31
N THR A 341 -10.02 23.59 -13.47
CA THR A 341 -10.83 24.82 -13.52
C THR A 341 -10.02 26.10 -13.36
N TRP A 342 -8.89 26.07 -12.63
CA TRP A 342 -8.00 27.23 -12.49
C TRP A 342 -7.13 27.44 -13.74
N VAL A 343 -6.67 26.37 -14.40
CA VAL A 343 -5.98 26.46 -15.69
C VAL A 343 -6.95 26.96 -16.77
N ARG A 344 -8.19 26.46 -16.81
CA ARG A 344 -9.26 26.98 -17.70
C ARG A 344 -9.60 28.45 -17.42
N LEU A 345 -9.52 28.89 -16.16
CA LEU A 345 -9.70 30.30 -15.78
C LEU A 345 -8.55 31.18 -16.34
N LEU A 346 -7.30 30.78 -16.11
CA LEU A 346 -6.10 31.53 -16.54
C LEU A 346 -5.88 31.51 -18.06
N THR A 347 -6.15 30.39 -18.72
CA THR A 347 -6.03 30.24 -20.19
C THR A 347 -7.21 30.85 -20.95
N CYS A 348 -8.21 31.40 -20.26
CA CYS A 348 -9.45 31.93 -20.81
C CYS A 348 -10.22 30.97 -21.75
N ARG A 349 -9.90 29.66 -21.75
CA ARG A 349 -10.65 28.63 -22.50
C ARG A 349 -12.00 28.39 -21.85
N ARG A 350 -12.94 29.27 -22.19
CA ARG A 350 -14.36 29.23 -21.82
C ARG A 350 -15.10 28.18 -22.65
N ASP A 351 -14.63 26.94 -22.60
CA ASP A 351 -15.21 25.82 -23.33
C ASP A 351 -16.69 25.67 -22.98
N LYS A 352 -17.52 25.54 -24.02
CA LYS A 352 -18.97 25.35 -23.87
C LYS A 352 -19.16 24.02 -23.13
N PRO A 353 -19.92 23.98 -22.02
CA PRO A 353 -19.95 22.81 -21.14
C PRO A 353 -20.41 21.56 -21.88
N LEU A 354 -19.89 20.39 -21.48
CA LEU A 354 -19.94 19.07 -22.14
C LEU A 354 -21.35 18.43 -22.28
N ARG A 355 -22.39 19.23 -22.53
CA ARG A 355 -23.71 18.81 -23.03
C ARG A 355 -23.60 17.92 -24.28
N TYR A 356 -22.51 17.99 -25.04
CA TYR A 356 -22.25 17.14 -26.20
C TYR A 356 -22.24 15.64 -25.86
N ARG A 357 -21.59 15.22 -24.76
CA ARG A 357 -21.58 13.79 -24.36
C ARG A 357 -22.94 13.31 -23.86
N ARG A 358 -23.81 14.22 -23.41
CA ARG A 358 -25.22 13.91 -23.09
C ARG A 358 -26.04 13.75 -24.37
N ARG A 359 -25.93 14.71 -25.30
CA ARG A 359 -26.58 14.65 -26.62
C ARG A 359 -26.16 13.44 -27.44
N LEU A 360 -24.91 12.99 -27.37
CA LEU A 360 -24.50 11.76 -28.07
C LEU A 360 -25.18 10.51 -27.51
N ARG A 361 -25.43 10.46 -26.19
CA ARG A 361 -26.13 9.35 -25.55
C ARG A 361 -27.62 9.39 -25.86
N GLU A 362 -28.24 10.57 -25.75
CA GLU A 362 -29.63 10.83 -26.14
C GLU A 362 -29.86 10.52 -27.64
N ALA A 363 -28.89 10.82 -28.52
CA ALA A 363 -28.92 10.46 -29.94
C ALA A 363 -28.74 8.95 -30.16
N SER A 364 -27.81 8.29 -29.44
CA SER A 364 -27.63 6.84 -29.54
C SER A 364 -28.87 6.07 -29.10
N GLU A 365 -29.55 6.54 -28.04
CA GLU A 365 -30.78 5.95 -27.53
C GLU A 365 -31.95 6.17 -28.50
N SER A 366 -32.09 7.36 -29.12
CA SER A 366 -33.11 7.60 -30.14
C SER A 366 -32.86 6.87 -31.47
N THR A 367 -31.60 6.67 -31.86
CA THR A 367 -31.24 5.86 -33.04
C THR A 367 -31.58 4.38 -32.81
N MET A 368 -31.42 3.88 -31.57
CA MET A 368 -31.85 2.52 -31.23
C MET A 368 -33.38 2.36 -31.22
N SER A 369 -34.15 3.37 -30.77
CA SER A 369 -35.61 3.29 -30.81
C SER A 369 -36.20 3.23 -32.23
N LEU A 370 -35.50 3.82 -33.21
CA LEU A 370 -35.92 3.83 -34.63
C LEU A 370 -35.66 2.53 -35.39
N ARG A 371 -35.11 1.49 -34.74
CA ARG A 371 -34.94 0.15 -35.33
C ARG A 371 -36.02 -0.85 -34.88
N GLY A 372 -37.15 -0.34 -34.38
CA GLY A 372 -38.20 -1.10 -33.68
C GLY A 372 -39.42 -1.54 -34.50
N ASP A 373 -39.67 -0.96 -35.69
CA ASP A 373 -40.82 -1.31 -36.55
C ASP A 373 -40.40 -2.18 -37.75
N PHE A 374 -39.96 -3.41 -37.46
CA PHE A 374 -40.02 -4.49 -38.45
C PHE A 374 -41.30 -5.31 -38.22
N PRO A 375 -42.12 -5.56 -39.27
CA PRO A 375 -43.40 -6.24 -39.11
C PRO A 375 -43.19 -7.66 -38.57
N ARG A 376 -43.89 -7.96 -37.47
CA ARG A 376 -43.82 -9.23 -36.76
C ARG A 376 -44.57 -10.31 -37.54
N THR A 377 -43.90 -10.95 -38.50
CA THR A 377 -44.47 -12.07 -39.24
C THR A 377 -44.73 -13.25 -38.31
N ASN A 378 -46.00 -13.53 -38.04
CA ASN A 378 -46.42 -14.80 -37.47
C ASN A 378 -45.95 -15.92 -38.41
N THR A 379 -45.13 -16.82 -37.89
CA THR A 379 -44.86 -18.13 -38.50
C THR A 379 -45.03 -19.16 -37.41
N ASP A 380 -46.03 -20.02 -37.59
CA ASP A 380 -46.47 -20.95 -36.58
C ASP A 380 -45.50 -22.12 -36.38
N SER A 381 -45.40 -22.53 -35.11
CA SER A 381 -45.37 -23.93 -34.67
C SER A 381 -44.88 -24.98 -35.68
N TYR A 382 -43.56 -25.23 -35.69
CA TYR A 382 -43.06 -26.58 -36.00
C TYR A 382 -42.23 -27.16 -34.87
N MET A 383 -42.79 -28.23 -34.31
CA MET A 383 -42.22 -29.12 -33.32
C MET A 383 -40.99 -29.84 -33.91
N TYR A 384 -39.83 -29.72 -33.27
CA TYR A 384 -38.75 -30.69 -33.42
C TYR A 384 -38.11 -31.05 -32.09
N LYS A 385 -37.78 -32.33 -31.94
CA LYS A 385 -37.22 -32.97 -30.74
C LYS A 385 -35.96 -33.74 -31.15
N ALA A 386 -35.17 -34.15 -30.16
CA ALA A 386 -33.89 -34.88 -30.29
C ALA A 386 -32.69 -33.99 -30.72
N GLY A 387 -31.70 -33.96 -29.83
CA GLY A 387 -30.49 -33.15 -29.98
C GLY A 387 -29.36 -33.79 -30.78
N ALA A 388 -28.27 -33.03 -30.83
CA ALA A 388 -26.94 -33.46 -31.25
C ALA A 388 -25.89 -32.76 -30.38
N SER A 389 -24.75 -33.41 -30.19
CA SER A 389 -23.59 -32.86 -29.46
C SER A 389 -22.58 -32.22 -30.42
N SER A 390 -22.18 -30.97 -30.16
CA SER A 390 -20.94 -30.36 -30.69
C SER A 390 -20.59 -29.17 -29.78
N GLN A 391 -19.54 -29.22 -28.96
CA GLN A 391 -18.16 -28.86 -29.30
C GLN A 391 -18.01 -27.46 -29.92
N SER A 392 -17.43 -26.54 -29.14
CA SER A 392 -16.78 -25.29 -29.59
C SER A 392 -15.83 -24.77 -28.50
N THR A 393 -15.00 -25.67 -27.93
CA THR A 393 -13.88 -25.28 -27.07
C THR A 393 -12.81 -24.61 -27.93
N LEU A 394 -12.64 -23.29 -27.78
CA LEU A 394 -11.63 -22.52 -28.49
C LEU A 394 -10.24 -22.79 -27.91
N TYR A 395 -9.61 -23.87 -28.36
CA TYR A 395 -8.21 -24.16 -28.04
C TYR A 395 -7.28 -23.15 -28.72
N ALA A 396 -6.44 -22.48 -27.92
CA ALA A 396 -5.23 -21.86 -28.42
C ALA A 396 -4.20 -22.96 -28.76
N PRO A 397 -3.34 -22.78 -29.78
CA PRO A 397 -2.30 -23.75 -30.09
C PRO A 397 -1.29 -23.85 -28.94
N ALA A 398 -0.96 -25.08 -28.53
CA ALA A 398 0.17 -25.33 -27.67
C ALA A 398 1.48 -25.04 -28.44
N ALA A 399 2.48 -24.49 -27.76
CA ALA A 399 3.84 -24.44 -28.28
C ALA A 399 4.56 -25.73 -27.91
N ASP A 400 5.21 -26.38 -28.88
CA ASP A 400 5.98 -27.61 -28.64
C ASP A 400 7.21 -27.34 -27.78
N VAL A 401 7.12 -27.66 -26.49
CA VAL A 401 8.26 -27.63 -25.57
C VAL A 401 9.05 -28.93 -25.73
N TYR A 402 10.13 -28.87 -26.50
CA TYR A 402 11.10 -29.96 -26.60
C TYR A 402 11.69 -30.29 -25.21
N PRO A 403 11.77 -31.57 -24.80
CA PRO A 403 12.37 -31.94 -23.54
C PRO A 403 13.89 -31.71 -23.58
N ILE A 404 14.38 -30.79 -22.76
CA ILE A 404 15.81 -30.57 -22.56
C ILE A 404 16.38 -31.79 -21.81
N PRO A 405 17.43 -32.47 -22.33
CA PRO A 405 18.05 -33.59 -21.62
C PRO A 405 18.76 -33.09 -20.36
N LEU A 406 18.37 -33.62 -19.21
CA LEU A 406 19.01 -33.36 -17.92
C LEU A 406 20.45 -33.91 -17.94
N GLN A 407 21.44 -33.03 -17.82
CA GLN A 407 22.80 -33.45 -17.49
C GLN A 407 22.88 -33.85 -16.00
N PRO A 408 23.60 -34.92 -15.64
CA PRO A 408 23.77 -35.32 -14.25
C PRO A 408 24.64 -34.30 -13.51
N ILE A 409 24.12 -33.78 -12.39
CA ILE A 409 24.88 -32.94 -11.45
C ILE A 409 25.84 -33.86 -10.68
N PRO A 410 27.14 -33.54 -10.57
CA PRO A 410 28.07 -34.30 -9.73
C PRO A 410 27.69 -34.15 -8.25
N ALA A 411 27.71 -35.25 -7.51
CA ALA A 411 27.48 -35.24 -6.06
C ALA A 411 28.70 -34.66 -5.30
N PRO A 412 28.47 -34.05 -4.12
CA PRO A 412 29.54 -33.68 -3.19
C PRO A 412 30.10 -34.91 -2.44
#